data_AF-A0A6A8MHZ2-F1
#
_entry.id   AF-A0A6A8MHZ2-F1
#
_cell.length_a   1.000
_cell.length_b   1.000
_cell.length_c   1.000
_cell.angle_alpha   90.00
_cell.angle_beta   90.00
_cell.angle_gamma   90.00
#
_symmetry.space_group_name_H-M   'P 1'
#
loop_
_entity.id
_entity.type
_entity.pdbx_description
1 polymer ?
#
loop_
_entity_poly.entity_id
_entity_poly.type
_entity_poly.pdbx_seq_one_letter_code
_entity_poly.pdbx_strand_id
1 'polypeptide(L)'
;MTGDKMKESVERWLIHENHSFQSIKNPENNFQIIVKHAGQYGTPVEIFEPKSQPGIIVISAKVIMKDNQIARFLGFNEEEKTKFEKKMHDFCNSIQAISKIITE
;
A
#
# COMPACT_ATOMS: atom_id res chain seq x y z
N MET A 1 20.23 -15.81 -0.60
CA MET A 1 20.07 -16.39 -1.95
C MET A 1 18.61 -16.56 -2.39
N THR A 2 17.60 -16.47 -1.51
CA THR A 2 16.17 -16.59 -1.88
C THR A 2 15.48 -15.26 -2.18
N GLY A 3 15.82 -14.18 -1.45
CA GLY A 3 15.23 -12.85 -1.65
C GLY A 3 15.48 -12.23 -3.03
N ASP A 4 16.63 -12.54 -3.65
CA ASP A 4 16.97 -12.05 -4.99
C ASP A 4 16.03 -12.64 -6.06
N LYS A 5 15.68 -13.93 -5.96
CA LYS A 5 14.77 -14.58 -6.91
C LYS A 5 13.34 -14.03 -6.82
N MET A 6 12.89 -13.70 -5.62
CA MET A 6 11.56 -13.12 -5.42
C MET A 6 11.47 -11.73 -6.04
N LYS A 7 12.46 -10.88 -5.73
CA LYS A 7 12.59 -9.54 -6.31
C LYS A 7 12.59 -9.59 -7.85
N GLU A 8 13.43 -10.43 -8.44
CA GLU A 8 13.50 -10.57 -9.91
C GLU A 8 12.16 -11.01 -10.52
N SER A 9 11.43 -11.89 -9.84
CA SER A 9 10.12 -12.36 -10.31
C SER A 9 9.09 -11.24 -10.31
N VAL A 10 9.05 -10.44 -9.24
CA VAL A 10 8.20 -9.25 -9.13
C VAL A 10 8.55 -8.22 -10.22
N GLU A 11 9.83 -7.92 -10.40
CA GLU A 11 10.29 -6.98 -11.43
C GLU A 11 9.90 -7.43 -12.83
N ARG A 12 10.04 -8.74 -13.15
CA ARG A 12 9.60 -9.30 -14.44
C ARG A 12 8.10 -9.15 -14.67
N TRP A 13 7.26 -9.39 -13.66
CA TRP A 13 5.82 -9.18 -13.77
C TRP A 13 5.47 -7.71 -14.02
N LEU A 14 6.11 -6.79 -13.30
CA LEU A 14 5.88 -5.35 -13.49
C LEU A 14 6.27 -4.89 -14.90
N ILE A 15 7.38 -5.40 -15.45
CA ILE A 15 7.79 -5.13 -16.84
C ILE A 15 6.76 -5.68 -17.83
N HIS A 16 6.28 -6.91 -17.62
CA HIS A 16 5.29 -7.56 -18.48
C HIS A 16 3.98 -6.75 -18.55
N GLU A 17 3.53 -6.24 -17.40
CA GLU A 17 2.33 -5.39 -17.29
C GLU A 17 2.60 -3.91 -17.65
N ASN A 18 3.78 -3.59 -18.19
CA ASN A 18 4.19 -2.25 -18.60
C ASN A 18 4.09 -1.21 -17.46
N HIS A 19 4.35 -1.63 -16.23
CA HIS A 19 4.42 -0.74 -15.07
C HIS A 19 5.82 -0.14 -14.91
N SER A 20 5.88 1.16 -14.67
CA SER A 20 7.11 1.84 -14.25
C SER A 20 7.29 1.72 -12.74
N PHE A 21 8.52 1.37 -12.31
CA PHE A 21 8.82 1.17 -10.90
C PHE A 21 10.24 1.59 -10.52
N GLN A 22 10.47 1.77 -9.22
CA GLN A 22 11.75 2.15 -8.63
C GLN A 22 12.05 1.25 -7.43
N SER A 23 13.25 0.68 -7.37
CA SER A 23 13.71 -0.04 -6.18
C SER A 23 14.22 0.95 -5.12
N ILE A 24 13.85 0.72 -3.87
CA ILE A 24 14.26 1.55 -2.72
C ILE A 24 15.02 0.68 -1.74
N LYS A 25 16.10 1.25 -1.17
CA LYS A 25 16.83 0.61 -0.09
C LYS A 25 16.10 0.87 1.23
N ASN A 26 15.67 -0.20 1.89
CA ASN A 26 15.14 -0.17 3.24
C ASN A 26 15.88 -1.24 4.07
N PRO A 27 16.47 -0.89 5.23
CA PRO A 27 17.19 -1.84 6.06
C PRO A 27 16.31 -2.95 6.66
N GLU A 28 15.00 -2.75 6.76
CA GLU A 28 14.04 -3.69 7.35
C GLU A 28 13.47 -4.70 6.33
N ASN A 29 13.65 -4.44 5.04
CA ASN A 29 13.09 -5.26 3.96
C ASN A 29 14.20 -5.92 3.14
N ASN A 30 13.95 -7.13 2.63
CA ASN A 30 14.85 -7.81 1.69
C ASN A 30 14.88 -7.08 0.35
N PHE A 31 13.72 -6.64 -0.11
CA PHE A 31 13.57 -5.69 -1.21
C PHE A 31 12.36 -4.80 -0.97
N GLN A 32 12.36 -3.65 -1.63
CA GLN A 32 11.22 -2.74 -1.67
C GLN A 32 11.20 -2.06 -3.04
N ILE A 33 10.01 -2.01 -3.64
CA ILE A 33 9.75 -1.46 -4.96
C ILE A 33 8.55 -0.53 -4.86
N ILE A 34 8.65 0.67 -5.43
CA ILE A 34 7.53 1.60 -5.58
C ILE A 34 7.10 1.62 -7.05
N VAL A 35 5.83 1.34 -7.29
CA VAL A 35 5.12 1.53 -8.56
C VAL A 35 4.33 2.83 -8.44
N LYS A 36 4.75 3.89 -9.16
CA LYS A 36 4.15 5.22 -8.98
C LYS A 36 2.70 5.31 -9.45
N HIS A 37 2.35 4.53 -10.48
CA HIS A 37 1.02 4.53 -11.09
C HIS A 37 0.57 3.10 -11.34
N ALA A 38 -0.10 2.51 -10.35
CA ALA A 38 -0.72 1.19 -10.48
C ALA A 38 -2.23 1.30 -10.68
N GLY A 39 -2.78 0.44 -11.54
CA GLY A 39 -4.22 0.35 -11.83
C GLY A 39 -4.82 1.59 -12.48
N GLN A 40 -6.15 1.56 -12.70
CA GLN A 40 -6.86 2.62 -13.43
C GLN A 40 -6.85 3.99 -12.73
N TYR A 41 -6.67 4.00 -11.40
CA TYR A 41 -6.68 5.22 -10.60
C TYR A 41 -5.27 5.79 -10.35
N GLY A 42 -4.23 5.16 -10.92
CA GLY A 42 -2.84 5.61 -10.81
C GLY A 42 -2.35 5.71 -9.37
N THR A 43 -2.90 4.89 -8.47
CA THR A 43 -2.56 4.93 -7.04
C THR A 43 -1.15 4.35 -6.86
N PRO A 44 -0.26 5.02 -6.11
CA PRO A 44 1.04 4.47 -5.80
C PRO A 44 0.91 3.17 -5.01
N VAL A 45 1.63 2.15 -5.44
CA VAL A 45 1.71 0.84 -4.79
C VAL A 45 3.16 0.58 -4.40
N GLU A 46 3.34 0.05 -3.20
CA GLU A 46 4.61 -0.37 -2.68
C GLU A 46 4.60 -1.89 -2.47
N ILE A 47 5.63 -2.56 -2.98
CA ILE A 47 5.78 -4.01 -2.93
C ILE A 47 7.08 -4.32 -2.21
N PHE A 48 7.01 -5.10 -1.14
CA PHE A 48 8.19 -5.43 -0.34
C PHE A 48 8.09 -6.79 0.32
N GLU A 49 9.24 -7.31 0.72
CA GLU A 49 9.37 -8.51 1.54
C GLU A 49 10.05 -8.14 2.86
N PRO A 50 9.36 -8.28 4.02
CA PRO A 50 9.95 -8.01 5.32
C PRO A 50 11.07 -8.99 5.66
N LYS A 51 12.21 -8.52 6.18
CA LYS A 51 13.28 -9.41 6.68
C LYS A 51 12.82 -10.31 7.82
N SER A 52 11.90 -9.81 8.64
CA SER A 52 11.32 -10.55 9.76
C SER A 52 10.44 -11.72 9.32
N GLN A 53 9.96 -11.72 8.08
CA GLN A 53 9.07 -12.74 7.52
C GLN A 53 9.43 -13.07 6.06
N PRO A 54 10.54 -13.78 5.81
CA PRO A 54 10.95 -14.16 4.46
C PRO A 54 9.91 -15.06 3.77
N GLY A 55 9.72 -14.87 2.48
CA GLY A 55 8.73 -15.58 1.66
C GLY A 55 7.34 -14.92 1.64
N ILE A 56 7.11 -13.88 2.45
CA ILE A 56 5.86 -13.12 2.43
C ILE A 56 6.06 -11.82 1.65
N ILE A 57 5.27 -11.66 0.59
CA ILE A 57 5.19 -10.41 -0.18
C ILE A 57 4.06 -9.56 0.40
N VAL A 58 4.38 -8.31 0.73
CA VAL A 58 3.40 -7.30 1.09
C VAL A 58 3.20 -6.37 -0.10
N ILE A 59 1.95 -6.18 -0.49
CA ILE A 59 1.54 -5.19 -1.49
C ILE A 59 0.69 -4.16 -0.76
N SER A 60 1.20 -2.94 -0.62
CA SER A 60 0.53 -1.85 0.08
C SER A 60 0.16 -0.74 -0.90
N ALA A 61 -1.00 -0.13 -0.70
CA ALA A 61 -1.42 1.06 -1.42
C ALA A 61 -1.63 2.19 -0.41
N LYS A 62 -1.00 3.34 -0.64
CA LYS A 62 -1.20 4.52 0.20
C LYS A 62 -2.17 5.46 -0.48
N VAL A 63 -3.39 5.54 0.06
CA VAL A 63 -4.41 6.49 -0.40
C VAL A 63 -4.31 7.76 0.43
N ILE A 64 -3.92 8.85 -0.22
CA ILE A 64 -3.87 10.17 0.41
C ILE A 64 -5.20 10.86 0.14
N MET A 65 -5.91 11.24 1.21
CA MET A 65 -7.08 12.09 1.09
C MET A 65 -6.64 13.48 0.64
N LYS A 66 -7.29 14.05 -0.38
CA LYS A 66 -6.99 15.42 -0.85
C LYS A 66 -7.58 16.47 0.10
N ASP A 67 -7.12 17.71 0.02
CA ASP A 67 -7.43 18.81 0.94
C ASP A 67 -8.91 18.90 1.35
N ASN A 68 -9.83 18.89 0.39
CA ASN A 68 -11.27 18.97 0.69
C ASN A 68 -11.82 17.75 1.44
N GLN A 69 -11.23 16.57 1.23
CA GLN A 69 -11.61 15.34 1.93
C GLN A 69 -11.07 15.35 3.36
N ILE A 70 -9.82 15.79 3.54
CA ILE A 70 -9.22 15.97 4.87
C ILE A 70 -10.00 17.01 5.67
N ALA A 71 -10.30 18.17 5.09
CA ALA A 71 -11.04 19.24 5.78
C ALA A 71 -12.42 18.76 6.25
N ARG A 72 -13.12 17.95 5.45
CA ARG A 72 -14.39 17.33 5.84
C ARG A 72 -14.21 16.33 6.98
N PHE A 73 -13.21 15.46 6.90
CA PHE A 73 -12.91 14.49 7.96
C PHE A 73 -12.54 15.17 9.28
N LEU A 74 -11.77 16.26 9.24
CA LEU A 74 -11.43 17.05 10.43
C LEU A 74 -12.62 17.78 11.04
N GLY A 75 -13.64 18.09 10.24
CA GLY A 75 -14.90 18.67 10.71
C GLY A 75 -15.85 17.66 11.37
N PHE A 76 -15.55 16.37 11.32
CA PHE A 76 -16.37 15.34 11.97
C PHE A 76 -16.23 15.37 13.48
N ASN A 77 -17.34 15.11 14.16
CA ASN A 77 -17.31 14.74 15.58
C ASN A 77 -16.81 13.30 15.76
N GLU A 78 -16.61 12.88 17.01
CA GLU A 78 -16.05 11.56 17.32
C GLU A 78 -16.94 10.39 16.86
N GLU A 79 -18.27 10.54 16.88
CA GLU A 79 -19.20 9.53 16.37
C GLU A 79 -19.08 9.38 14.85
N GLU A 80 -18.98 10.51 14.14
CA GLU A 80 -18.82 10.56 12.69
C GLU A 80 -17.47 9.98 12.25
N LYS A 81 -16.38 10.30 12.96
CA LYS A 81 -15.07 9.67 12.73
C LYS A 81 -15.16 8.17 12.93
N THR A 82 -15.66 7.70 14.07
CA THR A 82 -15.82 6.27 14.35
C THR A 82 -16.61 5.55 13.24
N LYS A 83 -17.70 6.17 12.77
CA LYS A 83 -18.51 5.63 11.67
C LYS A 83 -17.74 5.60 10.35
N PHE A 84 -16.93 6.61 10.05
CA PHE A 84 -16.06 6.64 8.88
C PHE A 84 -15.01 5.51 8.95
N GLU A 85 -14.31 5.38 10.07
CA GLU A 85 -13.30 4.35 10.28
C GLU A 85 -13.90 2.96 10.13
N LYS A 86 -15.05 2.72 10.77
CA LYS A 86 -15.77 1.46 10.65
C LYS A 86 -16.11 1.13 9.20
N LYS A 87 -16.63 2.09 8.43
CA LYS A 87 -16.94 1.87 7.00
C LYS A 87 -15.71 1.52 6.18
N MET A 88 -14.57 2.17 6.46
CA MET A 88 -13.31 1.87 5.79
C MET A 88 -12.84 0.46 6.13
N HIS A 89 -12.83 0.10 7.42
CA HIS A 89 -12.47 -1.25 7.87
C HIS A 89 -13.42 -2.31 7.30
N ASP A 90 -14.73 -2.09 7.31
CA ASP A 90 -15.72 -3.01 6.74
C ASP A 90 -15.43 -3.25 5.24
N PHE A 91 -15.12 -2.19 4.49
CA PHE A 91 -14.74 -2.30 3.08
C PHE A 91 -13.43 -3.09 2.90
N CYS A 92 -12.36 -2.74 3.61
CA CYS A 92 -11.08 -3.45 3.48
C CYS A 92 -11.19 -4.92 3.90
N ASN A 93 -11.93 -5.21 4.98
CA ASN A 93 -12.21 -6.58 5.42
C ASN A 93 -12.99 -7.37 4.36
N SER A 94 -13.91 -6.73 3.63
CA SER A 94 -14.69 -7.39 2.57
C SER A 94 -13.81 -7.87 1.41
N ILE A 95 -12.66 -7.22 1.18
CA ILE A 95 -11.66 -7.61 0.18
C ILE A 95 -10.43 -8.30 0.80
N GLN A 96 -10.55 -8.72 2.08
CA GLN A 96 -9.47 -9.37 2.85
C GLN A 96 -8.17 -8.56 2.92
N ALA A 97 -8.28 -7.23 2.86
CA ALA A 97 -7.16 -6.32 3.00
C ALA A 97 -7.00 -5.85 4.45
N ILE A 98 -5.76 -5.80 4.93
CA ILE A 98 -5.43 -5.13 6.19
C ILE A 98 -5.37 -3.62 5.93
N SER A 99 -6.07 -2.84 6.74
CA SER A 99 -6.09 -1.39 6.62
C SER A 99 -5.67 -0.68 7.90
N LYS A 100 -5.09 0.50 7.74
CA LYS A 100 -4.69 1.38 8.83
C LYS A 100 -4.97 2.82 8.42
N ILE A 101 -5.68 3.55 9.27
CA ILE A 101 -5.82 5.00 9.15
C ILE A 101 -4.63 5.64 9.84
N ILE A 102 -4.00 6.59 9.15
CA ILE A 102 -2.90 7.37 9.69
C ILE A 102 -3.37 8.81 9.68
N THR A 103 -3.62 9.33 10.88
CA THR A 103 -3.77 10.77 11.14
C THR A 103 -2.40 11.30 11.58
N GLU A 104 -2.15 12.59 11.36
CA GLU A 104 -0.99 13.27 11.98
C GLU A 104 -1.03 13.19 13.52
#